data_AF-A0AAD5C6C6-F1
#
_entry.id   AF-A0AAD5C6C6-F1
#
_cell.length_a   1.000
_cell.length_b   1.000
_cell.length_c   1.000
_cell.angle_alpha   90.00
_cell.angle_beta   90.00
_cell.angle_gamma   90.00
#
_symmetry.space_group_name_H-M   'P 1'
#
loop_
_entity.id
_entity.type
_entity.pdbx_description
1 polymer ?
#
loop_
_entity_poly.entity_id
_entity_poly.type
_entity_poly.pdbx_seq_one_letter_code
_entity_poly.pdbx_strand_id
1 'polypeptide(L)'
;MVCGHAIHLDCCRELINQDQYRCPICSKSMSKMSSTWQRLDQEIEATVMPEEYRYEIHILCNDCHKTSKAFFHIFGHKCDHCKSYNTRRIGTTDDSLERRT
;
A
#
# COMPACT_ATOMS: atom_id res chain seq x y z
N MET A 1 -0.42 -7.59 -17.78
CA MET A 1 -0.65 -6.69 -16.63
C MET A 1 -1.39 -7.44 -15.53
N VAL A 2 -1.04 -7.22 -14.26
CA VAL A 2 -1.51 -8.03 -13.11
C VAL A 2 -2.95 -7.69 -12.65
N CYS A 3 -3.52 -6.59 -13.16
CA CYS A 3 -4.87 -6.10 -12.81
C CYS A 3 -5.91 -6.22 -13.93
N GLY A 4 -5.52 -6.65 -15.14
CA GLY A 4 -6.45 -6.79 -16.28
C GLY A 4 -6.88 -5.48 -16.96
N HIS A 5 -6.51 -4.31 -16.44
CA HIS A 5 -6.80 -3.03 -17.09
C HIS A 5 -5.83 -2.75 -18.24
N ALA A 6 -6.36 -2.23 -19.36
CA ALA A 6 -5.56 -1.86 -20.52
C ALA A 6 -4.96 -0.46 -20.36
N ILE A 7 -3.66 -0.33 -20.64
CA ILE A 7 -2.90 0.92 -20.67
C ILE A 7 -1.97 0.83 -21.89
N HIS A 8 -1.78 1.93 -22.61
CA HIS A 8 -0.79 1.96 -23.70
C HIS A 8 0.61 1.63 -23.16
N LEU A 9 1.40 0.87 -23.92
CA LEU A 9 2.74 0.47 -23.50
C LEU A 9 3.62 1.68 -23.20
N ASP A 10 3.55 2.72 -24.04
CA ASP A 10 4.32 3.95 -23.86
C ASP A 10 3.90 4.72 -22.61
N CYS A 11 2.59 4.83 -22.34
CA CYS A 11 2.11 5.44 -21.09
C CYS A 11 2.52 4.62 -19.86
N CYS A 12 2.52 3.29 -19.96
CA CYS A 12 2.98 2.42 -18.88
C CYS A 12 4.47 2.62 -18.58
N ARG A 13 5.31 2.74 -19.62
CA ARG A 13 6.73 3.04 -19.48
C ARG A 13 6.97 4.42 -18.88
N GLU A 14 6.21 5.42 -19.30
CA GLU A 14 6.31 6.77 -18.73
C GLU A 14 5.95 6.77 -17.24
N LEU A 15 4.87 6.09 -16.85
CA LEU A 15 4.50 5.93 -15.44
C LEU A 15 5.62 5.26 -14.64
N ILE A 16 6.23 4.20 -15.18
CA ILE A 16 7.36 3.52 -14.54
C ILE A 16 8.57 4.44 -14.40
N ASN A 17 8.90 5.23 -15.43
CA ASN A 17 10.00 6.21 -15.38
C ASN A 17 9.77 7.32 -14.34
N GLN A 18 8.51 7.61 -14.02
CA GLN A 18 8.12 8.57 -12.98
C GLN A 18 7.92 7.92 -11.59
N ASP A 19 8.41 6.68 -11.39
CA ASP A 19 8.22 5.91 -10.16
C ASP A 19 6.75 5.64 -9.78
N GLN A 20 5.83 5.72 -10.75
CA GLN A 20 4.40 5.44 -10.60
C GLN A 20 4.08 4.00 -11.01
N TYR A 21 4.40 3.05 -10.13
CA TYR A 21 4.18 1.62 -10.39
C TYR A 21 2.74 1.13 -10.15
N ARG A 22 1.79 2.04 -9.95
CA ARG A 22 0.38 1.75 -9.65
C ARG A 22 -0.48 1.95 -10.87
N CYS A 23 -1.43 1.03 -11.08
CA CYS A 23 -2.43 1.18 -12.11
C CYS A 23 -3.32 2.39 -11.78
N PRO A 24 -3.48 3.37 -12.68
CA PRO A 24 -4.30 4.56 -12.42
C PRO A 24 -5.79 4.25 -12.25
N ILE A 25 -6.26 3.08 -12.71
CA ILE A 25 -7.68 2.70 -12.65
C ILE A 25 -8.03 2.00 -11.33
N CYS A 26 -7.16 1.13 -10.83
CA CYS A 26 -7.46 0.28 -9.66
C CYS A 26 -6.42 0.35 -8.54
N SER A 27 -5.39 1.19 -8.68
CA SER A 27 -4.27 1.33 -7.75
C SER A 27 -3.42 0.07 -7.50
N LYS A 28 -3.72 -1.06 -8.14
CA LYS A 28 -2.92 -2.30 -8.05
C LYS A 28 -1.53 -2.10 -8.67
N SER A 29 -0.51 -2.73 -8.10
CA SER A 29 0.85 -2.69 -8.62
C SER A 29 0.91 -3.34 -10.01
N MET A 30 1.50 -2.63 -10.98
CA MET A 30 1.59 -3.07 -12.37
C MET A 30 2.69 -4.12 -12.59
N SER A 31 3.66 -4.18 -11.69
CA SER A 31 4.80 -5.13 -11.72
C SER A 31 5.20 -5.55 -10.31
N LYS A 32 5.92 -6.67 -10.20
CA LYS A 32 6.38 -7.22 -8.92
C LYS A 32 7.52 -6.34 -8.37
N MET A 33 7.17 -5.39 -7.51
CA MET A 33 8.09 -4.42 -6.87
C MET A 33 8.87 -5.02 -5.69
N SER A 34 9.33 -6.28 -5.80
CA SER A 34 9.98 -6.99 -4.69
C SER A 34 11.23 -6.26 -4.19
N SER A 35 12.05 -5.70 -5.07
CA SER A 35 13.25 -4.94 -4.69
C SER A 35 12.90 -3.64 -3.96
N THR A 36 11.87 -2.93 -4.39
CA THR A 36 11.38 -1.70 -3.73
C THR A 36 10.85 -2.01 -2.33
N TRP A 37 10.12 -3.12 -2.18
CA TRP A 37 9.61 -3.57 -0.88
C TRP A 37 10.74 -3.96 0.07
N GLN A 38 11.79 -4.64 -0.43
CA GLN A 38 12.97 -4.96 0.38
C GLN A 38 13.71 -3.71 0.86
N ARG A 39 13.84 -2.68 0.02
CA ARG A 39 14.43 -1.41 0.44
C ARG A 39 13.58 -0.75 1.53
N LEU A 40 12.26 -0.76 1.41
CA LEU A 40 11.37 -0.23 2.44
C LEU A 40 11.47 -1.00 3.76
N ASP A 41 11.63 -2.33 3.73
CA ASP A 41 11.90 -3.13 4.93
C ASP A 41 13.18 -2.65 5.66
N GLN A 42 14.26 -2.40 4.91
CA GLN A 42 15.53 -1.91 5.47
C GLN A 42 15.40 -0.51 6.08
N GLU A 43 14.73 0.42 5.39
CA GLU A 43 14.52 1.79 5.90
C GLU A 43 13.67 1.80 7.17
N ILE A 44 12.67 0.92 7.25
CA ILE A 44 11.80 0.74 8.43
C ILE A 44 12.59 0.17 9.60
N GLU A 45 13.43 -0.84 9.36
CA GLU A 45 14.28 -1.42 10.41
C GLU A 45 15.33 -0.41 10.92
N ALA A 46 15.91 0.38 10.01
CA ALA A 46 16.86 1.43 10.36
C ALA A 46 16.22 2.62 11.11
N THR A 47 14.93 2.87 10.89
CA THR A 47 14.22 4.04 11.43
C THR A 47 13.15 3.62 12.44
N VAL A 48 13.58 3.26 13.65
CA VAL A 48 12.65 2.89 14.72
C VAL A 48 11.74 4.08 15.07
N MET A 49 10.42 3.88 14.99
CA MET A 49 9.45 4.91 15.36
C MET A 49 9.52 5.25 16.86
N PRO A 50 9.37 6.53 17.24
CA PRO A 50 9.21 6.96 18.63
C PRO A 50 8.02 6.26 19.30
N GLU A 51 8.07 6.11 20.63
CA GLU A 51 7.08 5.34 21.39
C GLU A 51 5.64 5.82 21.16
N GLU A 52 5.43 7.14 21.06
CA GLU A 52 4.13 7.76 20.80
C GLU A 52 3.49 7.33 19.45
N TYR A 53 4.30 6.87 18.50
CA TYR A 53 3.86 6.45 17.17
C TYR A 53 3.83 4.93 16.97
N ARG A 54 4.14 4.14 18.01
CA ARG A 54 4.08 2.67 17.96
C ARG A 54 2.68 2.13 18.22
N TYR A 55 1.71 2.57 17.43
CA TYR A 55 0.35 2.06 17.47
C TYR A 55 0.00 1.25 16.23
N GLU A 56 -0.95 0.33 16.38
CA GLU A 56 -1.45 -0.50 15.29
C GLU A 56 -2.54 0.24 14.50
N ILE A 57 -2.49 0.12 13.18
CA ILE A 57 -3.52 0.63 12.28
C ILE A 57 -4.09 -0.48 11.42
N HIS A 58 -5.33 -0.28 10.98
CA HIS A 58 -5.96 -1.14 9.99
C HIS A 58 -5.61 -0.64 8.59
N ILE A 59 -5.22 -1.57 7.72
CA ILE A 59 -4.85 -1.30 6.33
C ILE A 59 -5.62 -2.22 5.38
N LEU A 60 -5.89 -1.71 4.17
CA LEU A 60 -6.36 -2.48 3.04
C LEU A 60 -5.26 -2.54 1.99
N CYS A 61 -4.92 -3.74 1.52
CA CYS A 61 -3.94 -3.90 0.45
C CYS A 61 -4.58 -3.80 -0.93
N ASN A 62 -4.04 -2.95 -1.80
CA ASN A 62 -4.53 -2.78 -3.17
C ASN A 62 -4.13 -3.94 -4.10
N ASP A 63 -3.19 -4.80 -3.68
CA ASP A 63 -2.75 -5.93 -4.50
C ASP A 63 -3.55 -7.21 -4.26
N CYS A 64 -3.84 -7.52 -3.00
CA CYS A 64 -4.59 -8.72 -2.63
C CYS A 64 -6.03 -8.43 -2.16
N HIS A 65 -6.42 -7.15 -2.04
CA HIS A 65 -7.72 -6.70 -1.55
C HIS A 65 -8.10 -7.23 -0.15
N LYS A 66 -7.12 -7.72 0.62
CA LYS A 66 -7.32 -8.17 2.00
C LYS A 66 -7.01 -7.05 2.98
N THR A 67 -7.75 -7.04 4.07
CA THR A 67 -7.45 -6.20 5.23
C THR A 67 -6.43 -6.89 6.12
N SER A 68 -5.56 -6.11 6.73
CA SER A 68 -4.63 -6.57 7.75
C SER A 68 -4.35 -5.44 8.74
N LYS A 69 -3.75 -5.80 9.87
CA LYS A 69 -3.22 -4.87 10.85
C LYS A 69 -1.73 -4.68 10.61
N ALA A 70 -1.23 -3.47 10.81
CA ALA A 70 0.20 -3.16 10.71
C ALA A 70 0.53 -2.03 11.69
N PHE A 71 1.77 -2.02 12.20
CA PHE A 71 2.26 -0.88 12.98
C PHE A 71 2.39 0.35 12.08
N PHE A 72 1.98 1.50 12.61
CA PHE A 72 2.15 2.76 11.90
C PHE A 72 3.63 3.05 11.67
N HIS A 73 3.97 3.36 10.41
CA HIS A 73 5.29 3.81 10.03
C HIS A 73 5.22 4.83 8.91
N ILE A 74 6.06 5.86 8.97
CA ILE A 74 6.09 6.95 7.98
C ILE A 74 6.44 6.50 6.55
N PHE A 75 7.18 5.40 6.37
CA PHE A 75 7.59 4.92 5.05
C PHE A 75 6.55 4.01 4.40
N GLY A 76 5.65 3.42 5.18
CA GLY A 76 4.58 2.59 4.65
C GLY A 76 4.25 1.40 5.55
N HIS A 77 3.20 0.68 5.15
CA HIS A 77 2.61 -0.38 5.96
C HIS A 77 2.61 -1.68 5.16
N LYS A 78 3.33 -2.69 5.66
CA LYS A 78 3.45 -3.98 5.00
C LYS A 78 2.18 -4.78 5.14
N CYS A 79 1.63 -5.27 4.03
CA CYS A 79 0.52 -6.20 4.07
C CYS A 79 1.00 -7.56 4.59
N ASP A 80 0.28 -8.15 5.54
CA ASP A 80 0.66 -9.46 6.08
C ASP A 80 0.47 -10.60 5.05
N HIS A 81 -0.54 -10.50 4.18
CA HIS A 81 -0.93 -11.55 3.25
C HIS A 81 -0.02 -11.69 2.03
N CYS A 82 0.39 -10.57 1.42
CA CYS A 82 1.17 -10.57 0.17
C CYS A 82 2.51 -9.84 0.28
N LYS A 83 2.83 -9.31 1.46
CA LYS A 83 4.07 -8.56 1.76
C LYS A 83 4.30 -7.33 0.88
N SER A 84 3.25 -6.83 0.23
CA SER A 84 3.28 -5.57 -0.52
C SER A 84 3.09 -4.37 0.41
N TYR A 85 3.72 -3.25 0.07
CA TYR A 85 3.51 -1.95 0.72
C TYR A 85 2.48 -1.08 0.00
N ASN A 86 1.88 -1.59 -1.08
CA ASN A 86 0.78 -0.92 -1.77
C ASN A 86 -0.53 -1.06 -0.96
N THR A 87 -0.57 -0.36 0.17
CA THR A 87 -1.64 -0.44 1.16
C THR A 87 -2.17 0.97 1.44
N ARG A 88 -3.44 1.05 1.85
CA ARG A 88 -4.07 2.29 2.32
C ARG A 88 -4.60 2.07 3.73
N ARG A 89 -4.51 3.10 4.58
CA ARG A 89 -5.15 3.08 5.89
C ARG A 89 -6.66 3.06 5.71
N ILE A 90 -7.33 2.22 6.48
CA ILE A 90 -8.77 2.28 6.66
C ILE A 90 -9.03 2.81 8.07
N GLY A 91 -9.96 3.76 8.19
CA GLY A 91 -10.40 4.23 9.50
C GLY A 91 -10.96 3.05 10.28
N THR A 92 -10.78 3.05 11.61
CA THR A 92 -11.53 2.17 12.50
C THR A 92 -12.98 2.61 12.44
N THR A 93 -13.71 2.09 11.47
CA THR A 93 -15.15 2.20 11.42
C THR A 93 -15.72 1.40 12.58
N ASP A 94 -15.95 2.07 13.70
CA ASP A 94 -17.28 2.00 14.31
C ASP A 94 -18.24 2.73 13.36
N ASP A 95 -18.53 2.12 12.20
CA ASP A 95 -19.48 2.62 11.20
C ASP A 95 -20.82 1.93 11.46
N SER A 96 -21.41 2.23 12.62
CA SER A 96 -22.81 1.88 12.92
C SER A 96 -23.70 3.10 13.17
N LEU A 97 -23.15 4.30 13.34
CA LEU A 97 -23.89 5.57 13.28
C LEU A 97 -22.92 6.53 12.58
N GLU A 98 -23.12 6.94 11.32
CA GLU A 98 -23.72 8.23 10.98
C GLU A 98 -24.15 8.24 9.50
N ARG A 99 -25.11 7.38 9.13
CA ARG A 99 -26.02 7.66 7.99
C ARG A 99 -27.36 8.16 8.49
N ARG A 100 -27.37 9.28 9.20
CA ARG A 100 -28.57 10.11 9.38
C ARG A 100 -28.12 11.56 9.44
N THR A 101 -28.15 12.24 8.31
CA THR A 101 -28.90 13.49 8.09
C THR A 101 -28.98 13.72 6.59
#